data_AF-A0A180G8C2-F1
#
_entry.id   AF-A0A180G8C2-F1
#
_cell.length_a   1.000
_cell.length_b   1.000
_cell.length_c   1.000
_cell.angle_alpha   90.00
_cell.angle_beta   90.00
_cell.angle_gamma   90.00
#
_symmetry.space_group_name_H-M   'P 1'
#
loop_
_entity.id
_entity.type
_entity.pdbx_description
1 polymer ?
#
loop_
_entity_poly.entity_id
_entity_poly.type
_entity_poly.pdbx_seq_one_letter_code
_entity_poly.pdbx_strand_id
1 'polypeptide(L)'
;MAAQSSTIPSFQKNGKPHAGVCKLNSLYSTILPKSTSPLCRSIYSLTQTLLELNLKIPSNNWMQTPSQDHLNIADSLLDSILLHPIDPVPPTALTKVSERIPPICRILFLRDLERANFPGWTFAWDRPWESQWNQLLSKFILKHWQNASCAGAFKAFHINPNDSLDEILRIGILHRWFLGCQEGV
;
A
#
# COMPACT_ATOMS: atom_id res chain seq x y z
N MET A 1 34.08 -10.44 -14.33
CA MET A 1 33.19 -10.16 -13.17
C MET A 1 32.38 -8.93 -13.53
N ALA A 2 31.11 -9.11 -13.90
CA ALA A 2 30.25 -8.01 -14.35
C ALA A 2 29.05 -7.90 -13.40
N ALA A 3 28.80 -6.68 -12.93
CA ALA A 3 27.71 -6.32 -12.03
C ALA A 3 26.35 -6.58 -12.69
N GLN A 4 25.45 -7.28 -11.99
CA GLN A 4 24.05 -7.37 -12.38
C GLN A 4 23.26 -6.30 -11.64
N SER A 5 22.86 -5.28 -12.41
CA SER A 5 21.97 -4.21 -11.99
C SER A 5 20.60 -4.77 -11.61
N SER A 6 20.22 -4.64 -10.34
CA SER A 6 18.87 -4.91 -9.84
C SER A 6 17.88 -3.92 -10.46
N THR A 7 17.25 -4.33 -11.56
CA THR A 7 16.23 -3.53 -12.25
C THR A 7 14.88 -3.88 -11.63
N ILE A 8 14.27 -2.92 -10.95
CA ILE A 8 12.85 -2.95 -10.57
C ILE A 8 12.05 -3.28 -11.83
N PRO A 9 11.04 -4.18 -11.79
CA PRO A 9 10.28 -4.53 -13.00
C PRO A 9 9.72 -3.25 -13.64
N SER A 10 10.15 -2.97 -14.87
CA SER A 10 9.63 -1.87 -15.67
C SER A 10 8.16 -2.16 -16.01
N PHE A 11 7.27 -1.29 -15.53
CA PHE A 11 5.80 -1.36 -15.64
C PHE A 11 5.27 -1.05 -17.05
N GLN A 12 5.81 -1.71 -18.06
CA GLN A 12 5.29 -1.68 -19.44
C GLN A 12 5.53 -3.05 -20.09
N LYS A 13 4.71 -4.05 -19.75
CA LYS A 13 4.54 -5.23 -20.59
C LYS A 13 3.07 -5.39 -20.95
N ASN A 14 2.75 -4.87 -22.14
CA ASN A 14 1.69 -5.29 -23.05
C ASN A 14 0.26 -5.40 -22.49
N GLY A 15 -0.36 -4.24 -22.29
CA GLY A 15 -1.80 -4.03 -22.36
C GLY A 15 -2.05 -2.53 -22.53
N LYS A 16 -2.88 -2.10 -23.49
CA LYS A 16 -3.35 -0.70 -23.49
C LYS A 16 -4.23 -0.55 -22.25
N PRO A 17 -3.97 0.40 -21.35
CA PRO A 17 -4.84 0.61 -20.21
C PRO A 17 -6.26 0.89 -20.69
N HIS A 18 -7.27 0.38 -19.97
CA HIS A 18 -8.65 0.75 -20.25
C HIS A 18 -8.79 2.28 -20.25
N ALA A 19 -9.57 2.82 -21.19
CA ALA A 19 -9.66 4.27 -21.42
C ALA A 19 -10.03 5.07 -20.14
N GLY A 20 -10.78 4.45 -19.23
CA GLY A 20 -11.09 5.02 -17.91
C GLY A 20 -9.86 5.21 -17.02
N VAL A 21 -8.93 4.25 -16.99
CA VAL A 21 -7.71 4.31 -16.16
C VAL A 21 -6.72 5.34 -16.72
N CYS A 22 -6.58 5.44 -18.05
CA CYS A 22 -5.80 6.51 -18.68
C CYS A 22 -6.30 7.92 -18.27
N LYS A 23 -7.62 8.11 -18.27
CA LYS A 23 -8.24 9.39 -17.90
C LYS A 23 -8.06 9.71 -16.41
N LEU A 24 -8.21 8.72 -15.54
CA LEU A 24 -7.96 8.87 -14.09
C LEU A 24 -6.47 9.16 -13.79
N ASN A 25 -5.55 8.47 -14.45
CA ASN A 25 -4.12 8.75 -14.31
C ASN A 25 -3.75 10.16 -14.79
N SER A 26 -4.38 10.63 -15.88
CA SER A 26 -4.24 12.01 -16.33
C SER A 26 -4.77 13.00 -15.29
N LEU A 27 -5.94 12.78 -14.71
CA LEU A 27 -6.47 13.60 -13.62
C LEU A 27 -5.52 13.61 -12.43
N TYR A 28 -5.06 12.45 -11.95
CA TYR A 28 -4.11 12.36 -10.85
C TYR A 28 -2.79 13.06 -11.11
N SER A 29 -2.31 13.08 -12.37
CA SER A 29 -1.09 13.82 -12.72
C SER A 29 -1.21 15.34 -12.50
N THR A 30 -2.44 15.87 -12.47
CA THR A 30 -2.72 17.30 -12.24
C THR A 30 -2.92 17.66 -10.77
N ILE A 31 -3.42 16.73 -9.95
CA ILE A 31 -3.81 17.00 -8.55
C ILE A 31 -2.88 16.37 -7.52
N LEU A 32 -2.21 15.26 -7.83
CA LEU A 32 -1.33 14.56 -6.90
C LEU A 32 0.13 14.93 -7.15
N PRO A 33 0.98 14.89 -6.10
CA PRO A 33 2.42 14.98 -6.28
C PRO A 33 2.94 13.94 -7.27
N LYS A 34 4.09 14.23 -7.91
CA LYS A 34 4.79 13.28 -8.78
C LYS A 34 4.99 11.95 -8.04
N SER A 35 4.89 10.82 -8.76
CA SER A 35 5.09 9.48 -8.21
C SER A 35 6.46 9.29 -7.53
N THR A 36 7.44 10.09 -7.93
CA THR A 36 8.80 10.12 -7.36
C THR A 36 8.93 11.00 -6.11
N SER A 37 7.88 11.73 -5.71
CA SER A 37 7.91 12.57 -4.50
C SER A 37 8.13 11.73 -3.23
N PRO A 38 8.78 12.29 -2.19
CA PRO A 38 8.95 11.66 -0.88
C PRO A 38 7.71 10.94 -0.34
N LEU A 39 6.56 11.63 -0.34
CA LEU A 39 5.32 11.10 0.20
C LEU A 39 4.83 9.89 -0.60
N CYS A 40 4.82 9.99 -1.94
CA CYS A 40 4.44 8.88 -2.81
C CYS A 40 5.34 7.66 -2.60
N ARG A 41 6.67 7.87 -2.61
CA ARG A 41 7.64 6.79 -2.41
C ARG A 41 7.47 6.12 -1.05
N SER A 42 7.13 6.86 0.00
CA SER A 42 6.91 6.29 1.34
C SER A 42 5.66 5.40 1.41
N ILE A 43 4.55 5.86 0.82
CA ILE A 43 3.30 5.09 0.76
C ILE A 43 3.54 3.83 -0.07
N TYR A 44 4.14 3.97 -1.25
CA TYR A 44 4.41 2.84 -2.15
C TYR A 44 5.33 1.81 -1.49
N SER A 45 6.41 2.27 -0.84
CA SER A 45 7.37 1.40 -0.18
C SER A 45 6.74 0.62 0.99
N LEU A 46 5.87 1.27 1.76
CA LEU A 46 5.10 0.58 2.79
C LEU A 46 4.13 -0.42 2.17
N THR A 47 3.28 0.00 1.23
CA THR A 47 2.30 -0.88 0.59
C THR A 47 2.98 -2.11 -0.02
N GLN A 48 4.10 -1.93 -0.73
CA GLN A 48 4.89 -3.04 -1.25
C GLN A 48 5.40 -3.99 -0.15
N THR A 49 5.77 -3.45 1.01
CA THR A 49 6.20 -4.27 2.16
C THR A 49 5.03 -5.02 2.79
N LEU A 50 3.89 -4.35 2.95
CA LEU A 50 2.68 -4.95 3.52
C LEU A 50 2.07 -6.00 2.60
N LEU A 51 2.29 -5.91 1.30
CA LEU A 51 1.79 -6.84 0.29
C LEU A 51 2.88 -7.80 -0.24
N GLU A 52 4.08 -7.82 0.35
CA GLU A 52 5.19 -8.70 -0.07
C GLU A 52 5.68 -8.54 -1.52
N LEU A 53 5.50 -7.36 -2.13
CA LEU A 53 6.03 -7.06 -3.47
C LEU A 53 7.55 -6.80 -3.48
N ASN A 54 8.17 -6.61 -2.32
CA ASN A 54 9.60 -6.30 -2.20
C ASN A 54 10.45 -7.45 -1.61
N LEU A 55 9.95 -8.69 -1.73
CA LEU A 55 10.70 -9.88 -1.33
C LEU A 55 11.89 -10.13 -2.27
N LYS A 56 12.96 -10.73 -1.73
CA LYS A 56 14.12 -11.16 -2.53
C LYS A 56 13.74 -12.21 -3.58
N ILE A 57 12.80 -13.08 -3.22
CA ILE A 57 12.21 -14.07 -4.10
C ILE A 57 10.80 -13.58 -4.37
N PRO A 58 10.48 -13.15 -5.60
CA PRO A 58 9.13 -12.72 -5.94
C PRO A 58 8.11 -13.82 -5.66
N SER A 59 6.97 -13.43 -5.09
CA SER A 59 5.81 -14.29 -4.91
C SER A 59 4.63 -13.71 -5.67
N ASN A 60 3.77 -14.57 -6.21
CA ASN A 60 2.50 -14.16 -6.84
C ASN A 60 1.33 -14.17 -5.84
N ASN A 61 1.58 -14.45 -4.56
CA ASN A 61 0.52 -14.48 -3.55
C ASN A 61 -0.22 -13.15 -3.44
N TRP A 62 0.46 -12.02 -3.71
CA TRP A 62 -0.16 -10.70 -3.68
C TRP A 62 -1.24 -10.54 -4.76
N MET A 63 -1.18 -11.31 -5.85
CA MET A 63 -2.13 -11.30 -6.97
C MET A 63 -3.34 -12.19 -6.70
N GLN A 64 -3.35 -12.96 -5.61
CA GLN A 64 -4.47 -13.83 -5.27
C GLN A 64 -5.69 -12.98 -4.90
N THR A 65 -6.76 -13.21 -5.65
CA THR A 65 -8.07 -12.63 -5.37
C THR A 65 -8.70 -13.30 -4.15
N PRO A 66 -9.35 -12.54 -3.25
CA PRO A 66 -10.14 -13.11 -2.15
C PRO A 66 -11.24 -14.06 -2.64
N SER A 67 -11.56 -15.09 -1.86
CA SER A 67 -12.71 -15.95 -2.16
C SER A 67 -14.02 -15.17 -2.02
N GLN A 68 -15.10 -15.67 -2.64
CA GLN A 68 -16.41 -15.04 -2.50
C GLN A 68 -16.89 -14.98 -1.04
N ASP A 69 -16.57 -16.00 -0.22
CA ASP A 69 -16.88 -16.01 1.20
C ASP A 69 -16.16 -14.89 1.96
N HIS A 70 -14.88 -14.65 1.63
CA HIS A 70 -14.12 -13.55 2.21
C HIS A 70 -14.70 -12.19 1.81
N LEU A 71 -15.11 -12.02 0.54
CA LEU A 71 -15.78 -10.80 0.08
C LEU A 71 -17.09 -10.58 0.86
N ASN A 72 -17.91 -11.61 1.03
CA ASN A 72 -19.16 -11.53 1.81
C ASN A 72 -18.92 -11.15 3.27
N ILE A 73 -17.85 -11.68 3.90
CA ILE A 73 -17.44 -11.27 5.25
C ILE A 73 -17.12 -9.78 5.26
N ALA A 74 -16.27 -9.29 4.34
CA ALA A 74 -15.89 -7.88 4.30
C ALA A 74 -17.08 -6.93 4.07
N ASP A 75 -18.05 -7.32 3.24
CA ASP A 75 -19.29 -6.56 3.01
C ASP A 75 -20.15 -6.43 4.28
N SER A 76 -20.01 -7.35 5.23
CA SER A 76 -20.69 -7.29 6.53
C SER A 76 -19.93 -6.50 7.60
N LEU A 77 -18.64 -6.19 7.36
CA LEU A 77 -17.81 -5.47 8.33
C LEU A 77 -18.06 -3.96 8.28
N LEU A 78 -18.18 -3.37 9.48
CA LEU A 78 -18.28 -1.92 9.66
C LEU A 78 -16.90 -1.27 9.74
N ASP A 79 -16.82 0.01 9.43
CA ASP A 79 -15.59 0.81 9.57
C ASP A 79 -15.01 0.82 11.01
N SER A 80 -15.79 0.44 12.02
CA SER A 80 -15.35 0.33 13.41
C SER A 80 -14.20 -0.66 13.62
N ILE A 81 -14.00 -1.63 12.71
CA ILE A 81 -12.85 -2.55 12.76
C ILE A 81 -11.51 -1.81 12.65
N LEU A 82 -11.51 -0.58 12.12
CA LEU A 82 -10.31 0.24 12.00
C LEU A 82 -9.91 0.91 13.32
N LEU A 83 -10.80 0.92 14.32
CA LEU A 83 -10.58 1.60 15.60
C LEU A 83 -9.66 0.84 16.55
N HIS A 84 -9.31 -0.41 16.24
CA HIS A 84 -8.38 -1.17 17.08
C HIS A 84 -7.01 -0.46 17.17
N PRO A 85 -6.42 -0.33 18.38
CA PRO A 85 -5.11 0.27 18.52
C PRO A 85 -4.05 -0.59 17.84
N ILE A 86 -3.13 0.06 17.12
CA ILE A 86 -1.96 -0.62 16.54
C ILE A 86 -0.84 -0.58 17.57
N ASP A 87 -0.18 -1.72 17.76
CA ASP A 87 1.02 -1.79 18.57
C ASP A 87 2.11 -0.87 17.94
N PRO A 88 2.82 -0.04 18.73
CA PRO A 88 3.79 0.92 18.19
C PRO A 88 4.97 0.19 17.53
N VAL A 89 5.53 0.82 16.48
CA VAL A 89 6.77 0.30 15.87
C VAL A 89 7.91 0.44 16.89
N PRO A 90 8.61 -0.65 17.25
CA PRO A 90 9.65 -0.60 18.27
C PRO A 90 10.85 0.23 17.78
N PRO A 91 11.44 1.10 18.63
CA PRO A 91 12.58 1.92 18.24
C PRO A 91 13.79 1.11 17.74
N THR A 92 13.96 -0.11 18.25
CA THR A 92 15.02 -1.05 17.84
C THR A 92 14.92 -1.43 16.36
N ALA A 93 13.72 -1.38 15.76
CA ALA A 93 13.52 -1.62 14.34
C ALA A 93 13.89 -0.41 13.45
N LEU A 94 14.16 0.76 14.05
CA LEU A 94 14.41 2.04 13.37
C LEU A 94 15.85 2.55 13.54
N THR A 95 16.75 1.68 13.99
CA THR A 95 18.15 2.01 14.27
C THR A 95 18.94 2.47 13.03
N LYS A 96 18.52 2.05 11.83
CA LYS A 96 19.14 2.44 10.57
C LYS A 96 18.20 3.35 9.77
N VAL A 97 18.67 4.54 9.46
CA VAL A 97 17.98 5.43 8.51
C VAL A 97 18.09 4.84 7.11
N SER A 98 16.97 4.40 6.56
CA SER A 98 16.87 3.79 5.23
C SER A 98 15.48 3.97 4.65
N GLU A 99 15.35 4.05 3.33
CA GLU A 99 14.05 3.96 2.64
C GLU A 99 13.47 2.53 2.67
N ARG A 100 14.24 1.54 3.14
CA ARG A 100 13.73 0.18 3.34
C ARG A 100 12.85 0.12 4.57
N ILE A 101 11.59 -0.27 4.36
CA ILE A 101 10.62 -0.43 5.43
C ILE A 101 10.98 -1.63 6.32
N PRO A 102 10.97 -1.47 7.66
CA PRO A 102 11.20 -2.56 8.59
C PRO A 102 10.17 -3.69 8.46
N PRO A 103 10.59 -4.98 8.45
CA PRO A 103 9.66 -6.12 8.36
C PRO A 103 8.60 -6.16 9.47
N ILE A 104 8.89 -5.58 10.63
CA ILE A 104 7.94 -5.47 11.74
C ILE A 104 6.64 -4.77 11.33
N CYS A 105 6.67 -3.84 10.35
CA CYS A 105 5.46 -3.17 9.87
C CYS A 105 4.44 -4.17 9.30
N ARG A 106 4.91 -5.20 8.58
CA ARG A 106 4.04 -6.27 8.05
C ARG A 106 3.48 -7.14 9.17
N ILE A 107 4.30 -7.48 10.17
CA ILE A 107 3.86 -8.29 11.31
C ILE A 107 2.74 -7.58 12.07
N LEU A 108 2.90 -6.27 12.32
CA LEU A 108 1.88 -5.46 13.00
C LEU A 108 0.60 -5.36 12.15
N PHE A 109 0.74 -5.22 10.83
CA PHE A 109 -0.39 -5.18 9.90
C PHE A 109 -1.20 -6.47 9.89
N LEU A 110 -0.55 -7.63 9.76
CA LEU A 110 -1.24 -8.91 9.78
C LEU A 110 -1.96 -9.16 11.11
N ARG A 111 -1.35 -8.75 12.23
CA ARG A 111 -1.97 -8.83 13.55
C ARG A 111 -3.19 -7.93 13.68
N ASP A 112 -3.15 -6.73 13.11
CA ASP A 112 -4.29 -5.80 13.13
C ASP A 112 -5.46 -6.34 12.29
N LEU A 113 -5.18 -6.90 11.11
CA LEU A 113 -6.19 -7.57 10.28
C LEU A 113 -6.83 -8.76 11.00
N GLU A 114 -6.02 -9.58 11.68
CA GLU A 114 -6.50 -10.72 12.47
C GLU A 114 -7.40 -10.26 13.63
N ARG A 115 -6.99 -9.24 14.39
CA ARG A 115 -7.80 -8.64 15.47
C ARG A 115 -9.13 -8.08 14.95
N ALA A 116 -9.11 -7.53 13.74
CA ALA A 116 -10.27 -6.98 13.05
C ALA A 116 -11.17 -8.04 12.38
N ASN A 117 -10.78 -9.33 12.41
CA ASN A 117 -11.42 -10.41 11.63
C ASN A 117 -11.52 -10.10 10.13
N PHE A 118 -10.56 -9.34 9.58
CA PHE A 118 -10.50 -9.06 8.15
C PHE A 118 -9.79 -10.20 7.41
N PRO A 119 -10.44 -10.92 6.48
CA PRO A 119 -10.01 -12.27 6.07
C PRO A 119 -8.96 -12.30 4.96
N GLY A 120 -8.19 -11.23 4.76
CA GLY A 120 -7.16 -11.20 3.73
C GLY A 120 -6.23 -9.99 3.82
N TRP A 121 -5.07 -10.09 3.20
CA TRP A 121 -4.05 -9.05 3.26
C TRP A 121 -3.73 -8.45 1.88
N THR A 122 -4.44 -8.85 0.83
CA THR A 122 -4.27 -8.41 -0.57
C THR A 122 -5.52 -7.72 -1.09
N PHE A 123 -5.35 -6.86 -2.11
CA PHE A 123 -6.49 -6.24 -2.78
C PHE A 123 -7.30 -7.27 -3.57
N ALA A 124 -8.60 -7.03 -3.71
CA ALA A 124 -9.43 -7.73 -4.68
C ALA A 124 -9.21 -7.07 -6.06
N TRP A 125 -8.19 -7.54 -6.79
CA TRP A 125 -7.75 -6.94 -8.06
C TRP A 125 -8.78 -7.02 -9.18
N ASP A 126 -9.71 -7.96 -9.10
CA ASP A 126 -10.86 -8.12 -10.00
C ASP A 126 -12.03 -7.18 -9.65
N ARG A 127 -11.94 -6.45 -8.53
CA ARG A 127 -12.96 -5.52 -8.05
C ARG A 127 -12.51 -4.06 -8.21
N PRO A 128 -13.47 -3.12 -8.34
CA PRO A 128 -13.14 -1.70 -8.38
C PRO A 128 -12.55 -1.22 -7.05
N TRP A 129 -11.86 -0.07 -7.09
CA TRP A 129 -11.33 0.60 -5.90
C TRP A 129 -12.43 0.86 -4.86
N GLU A 130 -13.63 1.19 -5.31
CA GLU A 130 -14.80 1.54 -4.49
C GLU A 130 -15.43 0.34 -3.77
N SER A 131 -14.99 -0.90 -4.05
CA SER A 131 -15.50 -2.07 -3.33
C SER A 131 -15.16 -1.99 -1.83
N GLN A 132 -16.06 -2.48 -0.98
CA GLN A 132 -15.89 -2.45 0.48
C GLN A 132 -14.57 -3.10 0.90
N TRP A 133 -14.22 -4.23 0.29
CA TRP A 133 -12.92 -4.89 0.49
C TRP A 133 -11.73 -3.95 0.25
N ASN A 134 -11.66 -3.33 -0.92
CA ASN A 134 -10.53 -2.49 -1.31
C ASN A 134 -10.51 -1.18 -0.49
N GLN A 135 -11.67 -0.64 -0.12
CA GLN A 135 -11.77 0.51 0.77
C GLN A 135 -11.25 0.19 2.18
N LEU A 136 -11.70 -0.92 2.80
CA LEU A 136 -11.25 -1.33 4.12
C LEU A 136 -9.74 -1.62 4.15
N LEU A 137 -9.24 -2.39 3.17
CA LEU A 137 -7.82 -2.70 3.10
C LEU A 137 -6.97 -1.43 2.90
N SER A 138 -7.44 -0.49 2.08
CA SER A 138 -6.77 0.81 1.89
C SER A 138 -6.69 1.60 3.19
N LYS A 139 -7.78 1.64 3.96
CA LYS A 139 -7.80 2.28 5.28
C LYS A 139 -6.83 1.61 6.24
N PHE A 140 -6.74 0.27 6.29
CA PHE A 140 -5.73 -0.42 7.09
C PHE A 140 -4.30 -0.05 6.65
N ILE A 141 -4.01 -0.05 5.35
CA ILE A 141 -2.67 0.33 4.84
C ILE A 141 -2.30 1.76 5.28
N LEU A 142 -3.22 2.72 5.13
CA LEU A 142 -2.96 4.12 5.51
C LEU A 142 -2.88 4.33 7.03
N LYS A 143 -3.66 3.57 7.80
CA LYS A 143 -3.58 3.51 9.27
C LYS A 143 -2.19 3.03 9.72
N HIS A 144 -1.66 1.99 9.08
CA HIS A 144 -0.29 1.51 9.33
C HIS A 144 0.80 2.46 8.83
N TRP A 145 0.55 3.17 7.73
CA TRP A 145 1.44 4.22 7.25
C TRP A 145 1.56 5.34 8.28
N GLN A 146 0.44 5.78 8.85
CA GLN A 146 0.45 6.81 9.87
C GLN A 146 1.18 6.36 11.14
N ASN A 147 0.95 5.13 11.61
CA ASN A 147 1.68 4.57 12.75
C ASN A 147 3.20 4.54 12.51
N ALA A 148 3.62 4.07 11.33
CA ALA A 148 5.03 4.05 10.94
C ALA A 148 5.64 5.45 10.80
N SER A 149 4.87 6.42 10.27
CA SER A 149 5.26 7.82 10.16
C SER A 149 5.51 8.45 11.54
N CYS A 150 4.57 8.28 12.47
CA CYS A 150 4.69 8.76 13.85
C CYS A 150 5.91 8.17 14.58
N ALA A 151 6.23 6.90 14.32
CA ALA A 151 7.43 6.27 14.87
C ALA A 151 8.73 6.75 14.22
N GLY A 152 8.67 7.48 13.11
CA GLY A 152 9.82 7.97 12.37
C GLY A 152 10.41 6.97 11.38
N ALA A 153 9.63 5.98 10.93
CA ALA A 153 10.08 4.98 9.95
C ALA A 153 10.42 5.59 8.58
N PHE A 154 9.89 6.78 8.28
CA PHE A 154 10.09 7.43 6.97
C PHE A 154 11.14 8.55 6.96
N LYS A 155 12.00 8.65 7.99
CA LYS A 155 13.03 9.70 8.09
C LYS A 155 13.90 9.83 6.82
N ALA A 156 14.22 8.71 6.16
CA ALA A 156 15.03 8.70 4.96
C ALA A 156 14.33 9.25 3.70
N PHE A 157 13.00 9.34 3.70
CA PHE A 157 12.25 9.82 2.53
C PHE A 157 12.23 11.34 2.43
N HIS A 158 12.49 12.07 3.53
CA HIS A 158 12.38 13.54 3.61
C HIS A 158 10.99 14.06 3.26
N ILE A 159 9.95 13.50 3.89
CA ILE A 159 8.55 13.89 3.69
C ILE A 159 8.31 15.27 4.32
N ASN A 160 7.61 16.15 3.59
CA ASN A 160 7.09 17.39 4.14
C ASN A 160 5.99 17.10 5.17
N PRO A 161 6.11 17.55 6.43
CA PRO A 161 5.10 17.31 7.46
C PRO A 161 3.69 17.77 7.08
N ASN A 162 3.56 18.88 6.33
CA ASN A 162 2.24 19.39 5.94
C ASN A 162 1.51 18.44 4.97
N ASP A 163 2.24 17.88 3.99
CA ASP A 163 1.68 16.94 3.03
C ASP A 163 1.30 15.61 3.70
N SER A 164 1.96 15.27 4.81
CA SER A 164 1.75 14.00 5.54
C SER A 164 0.41 13.95 6.28
N LEU A 165 -0.20 15.10 6.56
CA LEU A 165 -1.46 15.21 7.30
C LEU A 165 -2.70 15.13 6.40
N ASP A 166 -2.56 15.42 5.11
CA ASP A 166 -3.67 15.42 4.16
C ASP A 166 -4.13 13.98 3.85
N GLU A 167 -5.31 13.62 4.35
CA GLU A 167 -5.90 12.29 4.14
C GLU A 167 -6.33 12.06 2.68
N ILE A 168 -6.92 13.07 2.03
CA ILE A 168 -7.39 12.99 0.65
C ILE A 168 -6.20 12.71 -0.27
N LEU A 169 -5.08 13.39 -0.03
CA LEU A 169 -3.86 13.21 -0.80
C LEU A 169 -3.27 11.80 -0.60
N ARG A 170 -3.26 11.27 0.62
CA ARG A 170 -2.80 9.89 0.91
C ARG A 170 -3.66 8.83 0.25
N ILE A 171 -4.99 8.98 0.30
CA ILE A 171 -5.95 8.11 -0.37
C ILE A 171 -5.74 8.15 -1.89
N GLY A 172 -5.64 9.34 -2.47
CA GLY A 172 -5.41 9.51 -3.90
C GLY A 172 -4.09 8.88 -4.37
N ILE A 173 -3.01 9.03 -3.59
CA ILE A 173 -1.72 8.38 -3.88
C ILE A 173 -1.85 6.86 -3.87
N LEU A 174 -2.51 6.28 -2.86
CA LEU A 174 -2.70 4.84 -2.79
C LEU A 174 -3.60 4.32 -3.92
N HIS A 175 -4.65 5.06 -4.29
CA HIS A 175 -5.50 4.72 -5.43
C HIS A 175 -4.72 4.75 -6.75
N ARG A 176 -3.89 5.78 -6.99
CA ARG A 176 -3.01 5.82 -8.17
C ARG A 176 -2.05 4.62 -8.21
N TRP A 177 -1.52 4.20 -7.06
CA TRP A 177 -0.70 3.00 -6.96
C TRP A 177 -1.48 1.74 -7.30
N PHE A 178 -2.68 1.58 -6.72
CA PHE A 178 -3.57 0.45 -6.96
C PHE A 178 -3.89 0.28 -8.45
N LEU A 179 -4.29 1.37 -9.13
CA LEU A 179 -4.59 1.34 -10.57
C LEU A 179 -3.38 0.89 -11.40
N GLY A 180 -2.19 1.40 -11.07
CA GLY A 180 -0.95 1.02 -11.76
C GLY A 180 -0.57 -0.46 -11.55
N CYS A 181 -0.93 -1.05 -10.41
CA CYS A 181 -0.75 -2.47 -10.15
C CYS A 181 -1.83 -3.33 -10.83
N GLN A 182 -3.09 -2.90 -10.79
CA GLN A 182 -4.21 -3.62 -11.39
C GLN A 182 -4.08 -3.78 -12.91
N GLU A 183 -3.48 -2.80 -13.60
CA GLU A 183 -3.15 -2.94 -15.03
C GLU A 183 -2.14 -4.06 -15.34
N GLY A 184 -1.34 -4.48 -14.34
CA GLY A 184 -0.31 -5.49 -14.48
C GLY A 184 -0.66 -6.86 -13.89
N VAL A 185 -1.87 -7.01 -13.33
CA VAL A 185 -2.45 -8.28 -12.84
C VAL A 185 -3.29 -8.91 -13.94
#